data_AF-A0A7D7X8E2-F1
#
_entry.id   AF-A0A7D7X8E2-F1
#
_cell.length_a   1.000
_cell.length_b   1.000
_cell.length_c   1.000
_cell.angle_alpha   90.00
_cell.angle_beta   90.00
_cell.angle_gamma   90.00
#
_symmetry.space_group_name_H-M   'P 1'
#
loop_
_entity.id
_entity.type
_entity.pdbx_description
1 polymer ?
#
loop_
_entity_poly.entity_id
_entity_poly.type
_entity_poly.pdbx_seq_one_letter_code
_entity_poly.pdbx_strand_id
1 'polypeptide(L)'
;MLPLPTDAAVLLLTAGVALVYFELNRPGAIVPGALGLLAGLLGLASLAHHGVRTEGILLLMGAAAVLAADLVRPTPILFAIAATAALCVGLRELPAGSPAGWPVVLGCGLPIGAGTAVLTRLARRARINKRTV
;
A
#
# COMPACT_ATOMS: atom_id res chain seq x y z
N MET A 1 1.31 -18.52 18.47
CA MET A 1 2.51 -18.14 17.68
C MET A 1 3.09 -16.88 18.30
N LEU A 2 4.41 -16.77 18.43
CA LEU A 2 5.03 -15.52 18.88
C LEU A 2 4.81 -14.45 17.80
N PRO A 3 4.35 -13.25 18.17
CA PRO A 3 4.13 -12.18 17.19
C PRO A 3 5.47 -11.70 16.63
N LEU A 4 5.51 -11.43 15.32
CA LEU A 4 6.71 -10.92 14.63
C LEU A 4 7.05 -9.51 15.15
N PRO A 5 8.32 -9.09 15.17
CA PRO A 5 8.67 -7.70 15.42
C PRO A 5 7.88 -6.75 14.53
N THR A 6 7.53 -5.56 15.04
CA THR A 6 6.72 -4.57 14.32
C THR A 6 7.18 -4.36 12.88
N ASP A 7 8.48 -4.16 12.69
CA ASP A 7 9.11 -3.92 11.39
C ASP A 7 8.86 -5.09 10.42
N ALA A 8 9.02 -6.32 10.89
CA ALA A 8 8.77 -7.52 10.11
C ALA A 8 7.28 -7.69 9.80
N ALA A 9 6.39 -7.35 10.73
CA ALA A 9 4.95 -7.42 10.53
C ALA A 9 4.48 -6.40 9.46
N VAL A 10 5.00 -5.17 9.50
CA VAL A 10 4.73 -4.14 8.49
C VAL A 10 5.30 -4.55 7.13
N LEU A 11 6.54 -5.03 7.08
CA LEU A 11 7.18 -5.48 5.84
C LEU A 11 6.44 -6.67 5.23
N LEU A 12 6.00 -7.64 6.05
CA LEU A 12 5.25 -8.79 5.58
C LEU A 12 3.87 -8.40 5.07
N LEU A 13 3.19 -7.48 5.76
CA LEU A 13 1.92 -6.92 5.31
C LEU A 13 2.07 -6.22 3.95
N THR A 14 3.06 -5.34 3.80
CA THR A 14 3.28 -4.56 2.58
C THR A 14 3.78 -5.42 1.42
N ALA A 15 4.63 -6.41 1.68
CA ALA A 15 5.03 -7.42 0.69
C ALA A 15 3.81 -8.24 0.23
N GLY A 16 2.93 -8.60 1.15
CA GLY A 16 1.66 -9.27 0.82
C GLY A 16 0.79 -8.44 -0.12
N VAL A 17 0.59 -7.16 0.21
CA VAL A 17 -0.13 -6.20 -0.65
C VAL A 17 0.56 -6.06 -2.02
N ALA A 18 1.89 -5.97 -2.06
CA ALA A 18 2.65 -5.84 -3.31
C ALA A 18 2.51 -7.07 -4.22
N LEU A 19 2.48 -8.28 -3.65
CA LEU A 19 2.27 -9.52 -4.38
C LEU A 19 0.85 -9.65 -4.94
N VAL A 20 -0.16 -9.27 -4.16
CA VAL A 20 -1.54 -9.14 -4.65
C VAL A 20 -1.60 -8.12 -5.78
N TYR A 21 -0.96 -6.96 -5.59
CA TYR A 21 -0.89 -5.91 -6.61
C TYR A 21 -0.20 -6.41 -7.89
N PHE A 22 0.84 -7.23 -7.77
CA PHE A 22 1.51 -7.85 -8.91
C PHE A 22 0.58 -8.78 -9.70
N GLU A 23 -0.16 -9.66 -9.04
CA GLU A 23 -1.14 -10.55 -9.70
C GLU A 23 -2.22 -9.73 -10.43
N LEU A 24 -2.73 -8.68 -9.80
CA LEU A 24 -3.76 -7.81 -10.41
C LEU A 24 -3.26 -7.10 -11.68
N ASN A 25 -1.96 -6.89 -11.82
CA ASN A 25 -1.36 -6.30 -13.02
C ASN A 25 -0.89 -7.36 -14.05
N ARG A 26 -0.83 -8.64 -13.68
CA ARG A 26 -0.44 -9.76 -14.55
C ARG A 26 -1.41 -10.93 -14.37
N PRO A 27 -2.59 -10.87 -15.02
CA PRO A 27 -3.60 -11.91 -14.88
C PRO A 27 -3.04 -13.28 -15.29
N GLY A 28 -3.35 -14.31 -14.49
CA GLY A 28 -2.84 -15.67 -14.66
C GLY A 28 -1.70 -16.05 -13.70
N ALA A 29 -1.13 -15.09 -12.96
CA ALA A 29 -0.12 -15.34 -11.94
C ALA A 29 -0.74 -15.59 -10.54
N ILE A 30 -1.49 -16.68 -10.40
CA ILE A 30 -2.25 -17.01 -9.18
C ILE A 30 -1.35 -17.20 -7.95
N VAL A 31 -0.18 -17.82 -8.15
CA VAL A 31 0.74 -18.14 -7.04
C VAL A 31 1.20 -16.89 -6.28
N PRO A 32 1.68 -15.82 -6.96
CA PRO A 32 1.98 -14.55 -6.31
C PRO A 32 0.88 -14.00 -5.41
N GLY A 33 -0.37 -13.82 -5.86
CA GLY A 33 -1.37 -13.21 -4.99
C GLY A 33 -1.96 -14.17 -3.97
N ALA A 34 -1.93 -15.49 -4.17
CA ALA A 34 -2.21 -16.44 -3.09
C ALA A 34 -1.17 -16.33 -1.96
N LEU A 35 0.13 -16.31 -2.29
CA LEU A 35 1.20 -16.05 -1.34
C LEU A 35 1.10 -14.64 -0.74
N GLY A 36 0.70 -13.67 -1.54
CA GLY A 36 0.50 -12.28 -1.13
C GLY A 36 -0.62 -12.13 -0.10
N LEU A 37 -1.75 -12.79 -0.34
CA LEU A 37 -2.88 -12.81 0.59
C LEU A 37 -2.49 -13.50 1.90
N LEU A 38 -1.81 -14.64 1.83
CA LEU A 38 -1.31 -15.35 3.01
C LEU A 38 -0.34 -14.46 3.81
N ALA A 39 0.66 -13.88 3.15
CA ALA A 39 1.62 -12.97 3.79
C ALA A 39 0.93 -11.75 4.41
N GLY A 40 -0.01 -11.13 3.68
CA GLY A 40 -0.80 -10.01 4.16
C GLY A 40 -1.60 -10.34 5.41
N LEU A 41 -2.29 -11.49 5.42
CA LEU A 41 -3.05 -11.97 6.58
C LEU A 41 -2.16 -12.30 7.77
N LEU A 42 -0.98 -12.89 7.56
CA LEU A 42 -0.02 -13.15 8.63
C LEU A 42 0.57 -11.86 9.22
N GLY A 43 0.94 -10.90 8.37
CA GLY A 43 1.40 -9.58 8.79
C GLY A 43 0.33 -8.84 9.59
N LEU A 44 -0.92 -8.86 9.10
CA LEU A 44 -2.07 -8.27 9.79
C LEU A 44 -2.37 -8.97 11.12
N ALA A 45 -2.33 -10.30 11.16
CA ALA A 45 -2.50 -11.07 12.40
C ALA A 45 -1.42 -10.72 13.41
N SER A 46 -0.16 -10.57 12.98
CA SER A 46 0.92 -10.13 13.86
C SER A 46 0.72 -8.69 14.37
N LEU A 47 0.27 -7.77 13.51
CA LEU A 47 -0.06 -6.40 13.91
C LEU A 47 -1.23 -6.35 14.90
N ALA A 48 -2.24 -7.21 14.74
CA ALA A 48 -3.36 -7.30 15.68
C ALA A 48 -2.89 -7.63 17.11
N HIS A 49 -1.82 -8.40 17.28
CA HIS A 49 -1.23 -8.68 18.60
C HIS A 49 -0.52 -7.46 19.20
N HIS A 50 0.02 -6.56 18.38
CA HIS A 50 0.62 -5.30 18.83
C HIS A 50 -0.41 -4.20 19.08
N GLY A 51 -1.68 -4.47 18.75
CA GLY A 51 -2.72 -3.46 18.61
C GLY A 51 -2.56 -2.66 17.31
N VAL A 52 -3.68 -2.19 16.78
CA VAL A 52 -3.72 -1.36 15.57
C VAL A 52 -4.32 -0.01 15.91
N ARG A 53 -3.62 1.06 15.53
CA ARG A 53 -4.09 2.43 15.74
C ARG A 53 -5.00 2.88 14.62
N THR A 54 -6.13 3.46 15.04
CA THR A 54 -7.13 3.98 14.12
C THR A 54 -6.57 5.11 13.27
N GLU A 55 -5.67 5.94 13.81
CA GLU A 55 -5.03 7.03 13.05
C GLU A 55 -4.19 6.49 11.89
N GLY A 56 -3.43 5.40 12.12
CA GLY A 56 -2.65 4.73 11.09
C GLY A 56 -3.56 4.17 9.98
N ILE A 57 -4.66 3.51 10.35
CA ILE A 57 -5.67 3.01 9.39
C ILE A 57 -6.24 4.17 8.55
N LEU A 58 -6.66 5.26 9.19
CA LEU A 58 -7.25 6.41 8.51
C LEU A 58 -6.27 7.05 7.52
N LEU A 59 -4.99 7.17 7.89
CA LEU A 59 -3.94 7.67 7.00
C LEU A 59 -3.73 6.74 5.81
N LEU A 60 -3.66 5.42 6.02
CA LEU A 60 -3.52 4.45 4.93
C LEU A 60 -4.71 4.50 3.97
N MET A 61 -5.93 4.51 4.50
CA MET A 61 -7.16 4.58 3.71
C MET A 61 -7.26 5.91 2.95
N GLY A 62 -6.92 7.03 3.61
CA GLY A 62 -6.87 8.34 2.98
C GLY A 62 -5.84 8.41 1.86
N ALA A 63 -4.63 7.90 2.08
CA ALA A 63 -3.59 7.83 1.06
C ALA A 63 -4.03 6.99 -0.14
N ALA A 64 -4.60 5.80 0.10
CA ALA A 64 -5.14 4.95 -0.95
C ALA A 64 -6.26 5.64 -1.75
N ALA A 65 -7.18 6.32 -1.08
CA ALA A 65 -8.26 7.06 -1.71
C ALA A 65 -7.75 8.21 -2.59
N VAL A 66 -6.76 8.99 -2.11
CA VAL A 66 -6.17 10.09 -2.87
C VAL A 66 -5.41 9.56 -4.10
N LEU A 67 -4.65 8.47 -3.96
CA LEU A 67 -3.98 7.82 -5.09
C LEU A 67 -4.99 7.30 -6.12
N ALA A 68 -6.07 6.67 -5.66
CA ALA A 68 -7.14 6.16 -6.53
C ALA A 68 -7.96 7.27 -7.19
N ALA A 69 -8.10 8.45 -6.56
CA ALA A 69 -8.85 9.57 -7.12
C ALA A 69 -8.31 10.04 -8.48
N ASP A 70 -7.03 9.81 -8.74
CA ASP A 70 -6.40 10.11 -10.02
C ASP A 70 -6.93 9.20 -11.16
N LEU A 71 -7.57 8.06 -10.87
CA LEU A 71 -8.29 7.26 -11.88
C LEU A 71 -9.55 7.97 -12.40
N VAL A 72 -10.17 8.83 -11.60
CA VAL A 72 -11.45 9.49 -11.90
C VAL A 72 -11.22 10.89 -12.46
N ARG A 73 -10.34 11.66 -11.83
CA ARG A 73 -10.03 13.04 -12.23
C ARG A 73 -8.53 13.30 -12.19
N PRO A 74 -7.97 14.08 -13.13
CA PRO A 74 -6.56 14.43 -13.08
C PRO A 74 -6.26 15.24 -11.81
N THR A 75 -5.32 14.75 -11.01
CA THR A 75 -4.84 15.43 -9.80
C THR A 75 -3.43 15.98 -9.98
N PRO A 76 -3.10 17.14 -9.36
CA PRO A 76 -1.73 17.64 -9.32
C PRO A 76 -0.76 16.61 -8.74
N ILE A 77 0.48 16.60 -9.22
CA ILE A 77 1.51 15.65 -8.72
C ILE A 77 1.75 15.79 -7.21
N LEU A 78 1.55 16.99 -6.66
CA LEU A 78 1.65 17.26 -5.23
C LEU A 78 0.70 16.39 -4.39
N PHE A 79 -0.50 16.05 -4.90
CA PHE A 79 -1.42 15.14 -4.21
C PHE A 79 -0.86 13.72 -4.13
N ALA A 80 -0.19 13.24 -5.19
CA ALA A 80 0.45 11.93 -5.18
C ALA A 80 1.63 11.88 -4.20
N ILE A 81 2.43 12.96 -4.13
CA ILE A 81 3.53 13.08 -3.16
C ILE A 81 2.97 13.10 -1.74
N ALA A 82 1.96 13.94 -1.47
CA ALA A 82 1.32 14.02 -0.16
C ALA A 82 0.68 12.69 0.26
N ALA A 83 0.00 11.99 -0.66
CA ALA A 83 -0.55 10.67 -0.39
C ALA A 83 0.53 9.62 -0.12
N THR A 84 1.66 9.67 -0.84
CA THR A 84 2.80 8.77 -0.60
C THR A 84 3.44 9.05 0.76
N ALA A 85 3.59 10.32 1.16
CA ALA A 85 4.06 10.67 2.49
C ALA A 85 3.08 10.21 3.58
N ALA A 86 1.78 10.44 3.38
CA ALA A 86 0.73 9.96 4.28
C ALA A 86 0.71 8.44 4.39
N LEU A 87 1.00 7.71 3.30
CA LEU A 87 1.16 6.26 3.31
C LEU A 87 2.34 5.83 4.20
N CYS A 88 3.51 6.46 4.06
CA CYS A 88 4.67 6.17 4.90
C CYS A 88 4.40 6.43 6.39
N VAL A 89 3.77 7.57 6.70
CA VAL A 89 3.39 7.90 8.09
C VAL A 89 2.32 6.92 8.59
N GLY A 90 1.31 6.60 7.78
CA GLY A 90 0.28 5.62 8.12
C GLY A 90 0.86 4.25 8.44
N LEU A 91 1.83 3.76 7.65
CA LEU A 91 2.52 2.49 7.91
C LEU A 91 3.33 2.51 9.21
N ARG A 92 3.96 3.65 9.52
CA ARG A 92 4.71 3.84 10.77
C ARG A 92 3.82 3.81 12.00
N GLU A 93 2.69 4.50 11.89
CA GLU A 93 1.75 4.75 12.99
C GLU A 93 0.69 3.65 13.14
N LEU A 94 0.62 2.70 12.19
CA LEU A 94 -0.32 1.58 12.18
C LEU A 94 -0.24 0.70 13.44
N PRO A 95 0.95 0.28 13.92
CA PRO A 95 1.08 -0.50 15.14
C PRO A 95 0.84 0.37 16.38
N ALA A 96 0.05 -0.12 17.34
CA ALA A 96 -0.24 0.62 18.58
C ALA A 96 0.87 0.53 19.64
N GLY A 97 1.68 -0.53 19.58
CA GLY A 97 2.87 -0.69 20.42
C GLY A 97 4.03 0.18 19.94
N SER A 98 5.14 -0.46 19.56
CA SER A 98 6.30 0.26 19.00
C SER A 98 6.05 0.63 17.53
N PRO A 99 6.25 1.89 17.11
CA PRO A 99 6.09 2.30 15.72
C PRO A 99 7.18 1.68 14.83
N ALA A 100 6.83 1.35 13.59
CA ALA A 100 7.77 0.74 12.65
C ALA A 100 8.90 1.70 12.24
N GLY A 101 10.13 1.20 12.14
CA GLY A 101 11.32 1.99 11.83
C GLY A 101 11.23 2.73 10.49
N TRP A 102 11.77 3.95 10.45
CA TRP A 102 11.80 4.78 9.24
C TRP A 102 12.33 4.08 7.98
N PRO A 103 13.43 3.30 8.04
CA PRO A 103 13.93 2.58 6.86
C PRO A 103 12.91 1.60 6.26
N VAL A 104 12.18 0.88 7.12
CA VAL A 104 11.18 -0.11 6.70
C VAL A 104 9.99 0.59 6.06
N VAL A 105 9.45 1.61 6.71
CA VAL A 105 8.25 2.31 6.20
C VAL A 105 8.53 3.10 4.93
N LEU A 106 9.73 3.67 4.77
CA LEU A 106 10.13 4.32 3.52
C LEU A 106 10.38 3.28 2.41
N GLY A 107 11.04 2.17 2.73
CA GLY A 107 11.27 1.06 1.81
C GLY A 107 9.97 0.42 1.32
N CYS A 108 8.92 0.40 2.15
CA CYS A 108 7.61 -0.12 1.77
C CYS A 108 6.72 0.95 1.09
N GLY A 109 6.65 2.13 1.69
CA GLY A 109 5.72 3.18 1.31
C GLY A 109 6.09 3.87 0.01
N LEU A 110 7.38 4.15 -0.24
CA LEU A 110 7.79 4.85 -1.46
C LEU A 110 7.50 4.04 -2.73
N PRO A 111 7.88 2.74 -2.86
CA PRO A 111 7.59 1.97 -4.06
C PRO A 111 6.09 1.78 -4.29
N ILE A 112 5.32 1.51 -3.23
CA ILE A 112 3.86 1.33 -3.33
C ILE A 112 3.19 2.64 -3.74
N GLY A 113 3.49 3.74 -3.05
CA GLY A 113 2.86 5.04 -3.31
C GLY A 113 3.23 5.61 -4.68
N ALA A 114 4.54 5.68 -4.98
CA ALA A 114 5.02 6.19 -6.26
C ALA A 114 4.61 5.28 -7.42
N GLY A 115 4.73 3.96 -7.26
CA GLY A 115 4.29 2.97 -8.25
C GLY A 115 2.81 3.09 -8.56
N THR A 116 1.96 3.17 -7.53
CA THR A 116 0.51 3.35 -7.69
C THR A 116 0.18 4.67 -8.38
N ALA A 117 0.86 5.77 -8.03
CA ALA A 117 0.66 7.06 -8.67
C ALA A 117 1.00 7.03 -10.17
N VAL A 118 2.13 6.42 -10.54
CA VAL A 118 2.54 6.27 -11.94
C VAL A 118 1.56 5.38 -12.70
N LEU A 119 1.23 4.21 -12.16
CA LEU A 119 0.33 3.24 -12.82
C LEU A 119 -1.08 3.80 -12.99
N THR A 120 -1.59 4.54 -12.01
CA THR A 120 -2.88 5.21 -12.10
C THR A 120 -2.90 6.25 -13.22
N ARG A 121 -1.83 7.05 -13.37
CA ARG A 121 -1.69 8.03 -14.46
C ARG A 121 -1.65 7.36 -15.83
N LEU A 122 -0.89 6.28 -15.96
CA LEU A 122 -0.80 5.50 -17.20
C LEU A 122 -2.15 4.86 -17.54
N ALA A 123 -2.81 4.24 -16.57
CA ALA A 123 -4.12 3.62 -16.74
C ALA A 123 -5.19 4.63 -17.20
N ARG A 124 -5.21 5.83 -16.59
CA ARG A 124 -6.11 6.91 -17.02
C ARG A 124 -5.83 7.34 -18.46
N ARG A 125 -4.57 7.60 -18.82
CA ARG A 125 -4.18 7.99 -20.18
C ARG A 125 -4.62 6.93 -21.19
N ALA A 126 -4.39 5.65 -20.88
CA ALA A 126 -4.83 4.54 -21.72
C ALA A 126 -6.37 4.50 -21.90
N ARG A 127 -7.13 4.77 -20.83
CA ARG A 127 -8.62 4.84 -20.90
C ARG A 127 -9.11 5.99 -21.76
N ILE A 128 -8.47 7.15 -21.69
CA ILE A 128 -8.83 8.32 -22.51
C ILE A 128 -8.56 8.02 -23.99
N ASN A 129 -7.38 7.48 -24.31
CA ASN A 129 -7.01 7.16 -25.69
C ASN A 129 -7.95 6.12 -26.34
N LYS A 130 -8.51 5.19 -25.57
CA LYS A 130 -9.49 4.20 -26.05
C LYS A 130 -10.89 4.77 -26.32
N ARG A 131 -11.21 5.98 -25.83
CA ARG A 131 -12.49 6.65 -26.09
C ARG A 131 -12.46 7.53 -27.33
N THR A 132 -11.26 7.87 -27.80
CA THR A 132 -11.03 8.76 -28.93
C THR A 132 -10.80 8.02 -30.24
N VAL A 133 -10.67 6.69 -30.20
CA VAL A 133 -10.59 5.77 -31.35
C VAL A 133 -11.89 5.00 -31.43
#